data_AF-A0A1G4PWB2-F1
#
_entry.id   AF-A0A1G4PWB2-F1
#
_cell.length_a   1.000
_cell.length_b   1.000
_cell.length_c   1.000
_cell.angle_alpha   90.00
_cell.angle_beta   90.00
_cell.angle_gamma   90.00
#
_symmetry.space_group_name_H-M   'P 1'
#
loop_
_entity.id
_entity.type
_entity.pdbx_description
1 polymer ?
#
loop_
_entity_poly.entity_id
_entity_poly.type
_entity_poly.pdbx_seq_one_letter_code
_entity_poly.pdbx_strand_id
1 'polypeptide(L)' 'MIWFIIFIAVSLGLSTALMIRQQKNAREIGIFVTIVLIGFAEWLSIFLERKFNLNDWITAFFEWTGL' A
#
# COMPACT_ATOMS: atom_id res chain seq x y z
N MET A 1 -15.91 7.63 -3.67
CA MET A 1 -14.46 7.78 -3.41
C MET A 1 -14.14 7.76 -1.92
N ILE A 2 -14.63 8.73 -1.13
CA ILE A 2 -14.35 8.81 0.32
C ILE A 2 -14.70 7.51 1.07
N TRP A 3 -15.83 6.88 0.74
CA TRP A 3 -16.27 5.62 1.33
C TRP A 3 -15.31 4.44 1.10
N PHE A 4 -14.70 4.37 -0.08
CA PHE A 4 -13.74 3.30 -0.42
C PHE A 4 -12.40 3.53 0.29
N ILE A 5 -11.98 4.79 0.41
CA ILE A 5 -10.79 5.18 1.19
C ILE A 5 -10.99 4.86 2.67
N ILE A 6 -12.16 5.19 3.22
CA ILE A 6 -12.52 4.86 4.61
C ILE A 6 -12.55 3.34 4.78
N PHE A 7 -13.13 2.59 3.84
CA PHE A 7 -13.16 1.12 3.89
C PHE A 7 -11.75 0.51 3.90
N ILE A 8 -10.85 0.99 3.04
CA ILE A 8 -9.45 0.54 3.02
C ILE A 8 -8.73 0.93 4.31
N ALA A 9 -8.88 2.17 4.78
CA ALA A 9 -8.26 2.63 6.02
C ALA A 9 -8.73 1.80 7.24
N VAL A 10 -10.02 1.51 7.33
CA VAL A 10 -10.60 0.67 8.39
C VAL A 10 -10.12 -0.77 8.26
N SER A 11 -10.12 -1.35 7.05
CA SER A 11 -9.67 -2.73 6.83
C SER A 11 -8.19 -2.90 7.14
N LEU A 12 -7.33 -1.98 6.68
CA LEU A 12 -5.89 -1.99 6.90
C LEU A 12 -5.56 -1.76 8.39
N GLY A 13 -6.28 -0.85 9.06
CA GLY A 13 -6.18 -0.64 10.50
C GLY A 13 -6.59 -1.88 11.30
N LEU A 14 -7.70 -2.53 10.92
CA LEU A 14 -8.20 -3.73 11.59
C LEU A 14 -7.23 -4.91 11.40
N SER A 15 -6.74 -5.14 10.18
CA SER A 15 -5.75 -6.19 9.88
C SER A 15 -4.43 -5.95 10.63
N THR A 16 -3.96 -4.70 10.67
CA THR A 16 -2.73 -4.35 11.41
C THR A 16 -2.92 -4.54 12.92
N ALA A 17 -4.05 -4.10 13.48
CA ALA A 17 -4.37 -4.29 14.89
C ALA A 17 -4.49 -5.78 15.27
N LEU A 18 -5.06 -6.61 14.39
CA LEU A 18 -5.12 -8.06 14.58
C LEU A 18 -3.72 -8.70 14.51
N MET A 19 -2.86 -8.29 13.57
CA MET A 19 -1.49 -8.80 13.49
C MET A 19 -0.63 -8.40 14.69
N ILE A 20 -0.79 -7.17 15.21
CA ILE A 20 -0.14 -6.72 16.45
C ILE A 20 -0.64 -7.54 17.64
N ARG A 21 -1.96 -7.78 17.73
CA ARG A 21 -2.55 -8.63 18.78
C ARG A 21 -2.07 -10.08 18.73
N GLN A 22 -1.78 -10.60 17.54
CA GLN A 22 -1.24 -11.95 17.37
C GLN A 22 0.29 -12.03 17.54
N GLN A 23 0.96 -10.96 17.96
CA GLN A 23 2.42 -10.87 18.02
C GLN A 23 3.11 -11.37 16.75
N LYS A 24 2.50 -11.11 15.58
CA LYS A 24 3.13 -11.46 14.31
C LYS A 24 4.40 -10.64 14.14
N ASN A 25 5.37 -11.28 13.49
CA ASN A 25 6.70 -10.71 13.31
C ASN A 25 6.58 -9.36 12.59
N ALA A 26 7.25 -8.31 13.09
CA ALA A 26 7.14 -6.95 12.54
C ALA A 26 7.46 -6.89 11.04
N ARG A 27 8.28 -7.83 10.55
CA ARG A 27 8.59 -8.00 9.13
C ARG A 27 7.38 -8.42 8.29
N GLU A 28 6.54 -9.33 8.78
CA GLU A 28 5.31 -9.74 8.07
C GLU A 28 4.30 -8.60 8.02
N ILE A 29 4.19 -7.83 9.10
CA ILE A 29 3.32 -6.65 9.19
C ILE A 29 3.78 -5.60 8.16
N GLY A 30 5.09 -5.33 8.10
CA GLY A 30 5.67 -4.42 7.13
C GLY A 30 5.36 -4.83 5.69
N ILE A 31 5.58 -6.10 5.34
CA ILE A 31 5.29 -6.63 3.99
C ILE A 31 3.80 -6.50 3.66
N PHE A 32 2.91 -6.85 4.59
CA PHE A 32 1.47 -6.72 4.40
C PHE A 32 1.06 -5.26 4.14
N VAL A 33 1.54 -4.33 4.96
CA VAL A 33 1.24 -2.89 4.81
C VAL A 33 1.77 -2.37 3.47
N THR A 34 2.97 -2.76 3.04
CA THR A 34 3.54 -2.35 1.75
C THR A 34 2.69 -2.83 0.58
N ILE A 35 2.25 -4.09 0.58
CA ILE A 35 1.40 -4.65 -0.49
C ILE A 35 0.07 -3.88 -0.59
N VAL A 36 -0.57 -3.60 0.56
CA VAL A 36 -1.85 -2.88 0.57
C VAL A 36 -1.66 -1.43 0.10
N LEU A 37 -0.57 -0.76 0.47
CA LEU A 37 -0.25 0.58 -0.01
C LEU A 37 0.00 0.63 -1.52
N ILE A 38 0.69 -0.36 -2.09
CA ILE A 38 0.92 -0.45 -3.54
C ILE A 38 -0.41 -0.62 -4.29
N GLY A 39 -1.27 -1.54 -3.82
CA GLY A 39 -2.60 -1.73 -4.42
C GLY A 39 -3.49 -0.48 -4.29
N PHE A 40 -3.35 0.26 -3.19
CA PHE A 40 -4.05 1.54 -3.00
C PHE A 40 -3.52 2.64 -3.94
N ALA A 41 -2.20 2.68 -4.20
CA ALA A 41 -1.59 3.61 -5.14
C ALA A 41 -1.99 3.32 -6.60
N GLU A 42 -2.03 2.05 -7.02
CA GLU A 42 -2.59 1.60 -8.31
C GLU A 42 -4.06 2.02 -8.44
N TRP A 43 -4.85 1.80 -7.41
CA TRP A 43 -6.27 2.17 -7.42
C TRP A 43 -6.46 3.69 -7.51
N LEU A 44 -5.65 4.48 -6.78
CA LEU A 44 -5.64 5.93 -6.91
C LEU A 44 -5.23 6.40 -8.31
N SER A 45 -4.31 5.71 -8.97
CA SER A 45 -3.87 6.00 -10.36
C SER A 45 -5.04 5.95 -11.35
N ILE A 46 -5.91 4.93 -11.22
CA ILE A 46 -7.08 4.75 -12.08
C ILE A 46 -8.05 5.93 -11.97
N PHE A 47 -8.18 6.50 -10.77
CA PHE A 47 -9.12 7.57 -10.50
C PHE A 47 -8.60 8.97 -10.73
N LEU A 48 -7.28 9.16 -10.77
CA LEU A 48 -6.70 10.50 -10.89
C LEU A 48 -6.64 11.03 -12.33
N GLU A 49 -6.98 10.23 -13.36
CA GLU A 49 -6.83 10.52 -14.83
C GLU A 49 -5.42 10.98 -15.26
N ARG A 50 -4.53 11.22 -14.30
CA ARG A 50 -3.11 11.43 -14.43
C ARG A 50 -2.49 10.05 -14.37
N LYS A 51 -2.00 9.60 -15.52
CA LYS A 51 -1.27 8.34 -15.75
C LYS A 51 -0.15 8.18 -14.71
N PHE A 52 -0.47 7.69 -13.52
CA PHE A 52 0.51 7.36 -12.51
C PHE A 52 1.08 6.03 -12.99
N ASN A 53 2.08 6.12 -13.87
CA ASN A 53 2.84 4.96 -14.33
C ASN A 53 3.50 4.37 -13.09
N LEU A 54 2.90 3.34 -12.51
CA LEU A 54 3.53 2.56 -11.45
C LEU A 54 4.92 2.10 -11.86
N ASN A 55 5.10 1.86 -13.17
CA ASN A 55 6.38 1.54 -13.78
C ASN A 55 7.43 2.65 -13.57
N ASP A 56 7.08 3.93 -13.72
CA ASP A 56 8.01 5.04 -13.47
C ASP A 56 8.37 5.15 -11.98
N TRP A 57 7.42 4.88 -11.08
CA TRP A 57 7.66 4.91 -9.64
C TRP A 57 8.51 3.73 -9.17
N ILE A 58 8.27 2.54 -9.72
CA ILE A 58 9.10 1.35 -9.50
C ILE A 58 10.49 1.57 -10.08
N THR A 59 10.61 2.10 -11.30
CA THR A 59 11.91 2.45 -11.90
C THR A 59 12.67 3.47 -11.06
N ALA A 60 12.01 4.54 -10.59
CA ALA A 60 12.62 5.51 -9.68
C ALA A 60 13.03 4.89 -8.34
N PHE A 61 12.27 3.93 -7.83
CA PHE A 61 12.62 3.18 -6.61
C PHE A 61 13.82 2.25 -6.84
N PHE A 62 13.91 1.61 -8.01
CA PHE A 62 15.05 0.80 -8.41
C PHE A 62 16.32 1.65 -8.61
N GLU A 63 16.21 2.78 -9.31
CA GLU A 63 17.31 3.75 -9.44
C GLU A 63 17.74 4.31 -8.09
N TRP A 64 16.80 4.61 -7.20
CA TRP A 64 17.10 5.11 -5.86
C TRP A 64 17.74 4.06 -4.96
N THR A 65 17.40 2.78 -5.15
CA THR A 65 18.03 1.66 -4.44
C THR A 65 19.33 1.19 -5.12
N GLY A 66 19.71 1.78 -6.25
CA GLY A 66 20.98 1.57 -6.93
C GLY A 66 21.13 0.22 -7.63
N LEU A 67 20.00 -0.40 -8.02
CA LEU A 67 19.96 -1.66 -8.78
C LEU A 67 19.92 -1.42 -10.30
#